data_AF-A0A2N4S7L3-F1
#
_entry.id   AF-A0A2N4S7L3-F1
#
_cell.length_a   1.000
_cell.length_b   1.000
_cell.length_c   1.000
_cell.angle_alpha   90.00
_cell.angle_beta   90.00
_cell.angle_gamma   90.00
#
_symmetry.space_group_name_H-M   'P 1'
#
loop_
_entity.id
_entity.type
_entity.pdbx_description
1 polymer ?
#
loop_
_entity_poly.entity_id
_entity_poly.type
_entity_poly.pdbx_seq_one_letter_code
_entity_poly.pdbx_strand_id
1 'polypeptide(L)'
;MSLTQQQIQQVETVLRNSLRHKFQNYNPEPAAMPFHTRLLGKDRMALFSFIHSLNTNFGTSIFEPVAKALASSTFASAESQQTAGNQISSEAQRVIQNIMDGLAVATSTPNKIEEINAIRAVCQSGEMKTVKPTKVDIKLVGYDGTIYLIDLKTAKPNAGGFKEFKRTLLEWVATTLAANPTANVQTLIAIPYNPYEPQPYNRWTMRGMLDLENELKVAAEFWDFLGGEGAYTDLLDIFERIGIELRPEIDEYFARYNRQ
;
A
#
# COMPACT_ATOMS: atom_id res chain seq x y z
N MET A 1 -0.81 -15.03 -17.06
CA MET A 1 0.16 -16.14 -16.98
C MET A 1 0.71 -16.15 -15.58
N SER A 2 0.64 -17.32 -14.93
CA SER A 2 1.21 -17.59 -13.60
C SER A 2 2.69 -17.21 -13.49
N LEU A 3 3.15 -16.99 -12.26
CA LEU A 3 4.54 -16.68 -11.93
C LEU A 3 5.49 -17.78 -12.41
N THR A 4 6.62 -17.37 -12.96
CA THR A 4 7.73 -18.26 -13.29
C THR A 4 8.34 -18.85 -12.02
N GLN A 5 9.00 -20.01 -12.14
CA GLN A 5 9.68 -20.65 -11.01
C GLN A 5 10.72 -19.74 -10.34
N GLN A 6 11.40 -18.90 -11.12
CA GLN A 6 12.36 -17.95 -10.59
C GLN A 6 11.68 -16.84 -9.76
N GLN A 7 10.55 -16.29 -10.24
CA GLN A 7 9.76 -15.31 -9.48
C GLN A 7 9.23 -15.93 -8.18
N ILE A 8 8.71 -17.16 -8.24
CA ILE A 8 8.23 -17.90 -7.06
C ILE A 8 9.33 -18.01 -6.00
N GLN A 9 10.53 -18.50 -6.39
CA GLN A 9 11.66 -18.65 -5.47
C GLN A 9 12.11 -17.31 -4.87
N GLN A 10 12.10 -16.24 -5.66
CA GLN A 10 12.44 -14.90 -5.20
C GLN A 10 11.45 -14.41 -4.15
N VAL A 11 10.14 -14.53 -4.42
CA VAL A 11 9.09 -14.13 -3.48
C VAL A 11 9.13 -14.97 -2.21
N GLU A 12 9.29 -16.29 -2.33
CA GLU A 12 9.46 -17.19 -1.17
C GLU A 12 10.64 -16.76 -0.30
N THR A 13 11.77 -16.42 -0.92
CA THR A 13 12.96 -15.96 -0.20
C THR A 13 12.70 -14.64 0.52
N VAL A 14 12.06 -13.67 -0.14
CA VAL A 14 11.69 -12.39 0.47
C VAL A 14 10.73 -12.60 1.64
N LEU A 15 9.66 -13.37 1.45
CA LEU A 15 8.67 -13.63 2.48
C LEU A 15 9.27 -14.34 3.70
N ARG A 16 10.08 -15.38 3.46
CA ARG A 16 10.78 -16.13 4.51
C ARG A 16 11.69 -15.23 5.33
N ASN A 17 12.50 -14.40 4.66
CA ASN A 17 13.43 -13.50 5.33
C ASN A 17 12.69 -12.42 6.12
N SER A 18 11.63 -11.83 5.56
CA SER A 18 10.82 -10.84 6.26
C SER A 18 10.16 -11.41 7.52
N LEU A 19 9.58 -12.62 7.44
CA LEU A 19 8.95 -13.27 8.60
C LEU A 19 9.97 -13.64 9.67
N ARG A 20 11.10 -14.25 9.30
CA ARG A 20 12.18 -14.58 10.26
C ARG A 20 12.76 -13.34 10.93
N HIS A 21 13.02 -12.29 10.16
CA HIS A 21 13.50 -11.02 10.72
C HIS A 21 12.50 -10.44 11.73
N LYS A 22 11.20 -10.56 11.46
CA LYS A 22 10.15 -10.12 12.37
C LYS A 22 10.10 -10.97 13.66
N PHE A 23 10.26 -12.29 13.55
CA PHE A 23 10.30 -13.18 14.73
C PHE A 23 11.53 -12.93 15.60
N GLN A 24 12.69 -12.67 15.00
CA GLN A 24 13.94 -12.43 15.73
C GLN A 24 14.00 -11.07 16.42
N ASN A 25 13.41 -10.04 15.81
CA ASN A 25 13.49 -8.65 16.30
C ASN A 25 12.20 -8.16 16.96
N TYR A 26 11.24 -9.04 17.21
CA TYR A 26 10.04 -8.65 17.94
C TYR A 26 10.40 -8.32 19.39
N ASN A 27 10.31 -7.04 19.72
CA ASN A 27 10.38 -6.55 21.09
C ASN A 27 8.98 -6.02 21.47
N PRO A 28 8.24 -6.69 22.36
CA PRO A 28 6.95 -6.18 22.80
C PRO A 28 7.16 -4.83 23.50
N GLU A 29 6.48 -3.79 23.06
CA GLU A 29 6.51 -2.52 23.77
C GLU A 29 6.00 -2.73 25.21
N PRO A 30 6.72 -2.24 26.23
CA PRO A 30 6.25 -2.29 27.60
C PRO A 30 5.10 -1.29 27.79
N ALA A 31 3.90 -1.70 27.41
CA ALA A 31 2.67 -1.00 27.76
C ALA A 31 2.03 -1.74 28.94
N ALA A 32 2.02 -1.11 30.11
CA ALA A 32 1.22 -1.60 31.22
C ALA A 32 -0.26 -1.59 30.79
N MET A 33 -0.82 -2.78 30.52
CA MET A 33 -2.23 -2.97 30.16
C MET A 33 -2.99 -3.65 31.33
N PRO A 34 -3.11 -2.98 32.51
CA PRO A 34 -3.52 -3.61 33.76
C PRO A 34 -4.91 -4.23 33.73
N PHE A 35 -5.85 -3.67 32.96
CA PHE A 35 -7.19 -4.24 32.79
C PHE A 35 -7.14 -5.53 31.95
N HIS A 36 -6.49 -5.48 30.79
CA HIS A 36 -6.37 -6.63 29.90
C HIS A 36 -5.58 -7.77 30.54
N THR A 37 -4.45 -7.46 31.20
CA THR A 37 -3.66 -8.46 31.92
C THR A 37 -4.44 -9.12 33.06
N ARG A 38 -5.20 -8.35 33.86
CA ARG A 38 -6.01 -8.94 34.95
C ARG A 38 -7.21 -9.74 34.44
N LEU A 39 -7.78 -9.36 33.30
CA LEU A 39 -8.93 -10.04 32.71
C LEU A 39 -8.54 -11.31 31.94
N LEU A 40 -7.44 -11.26 31.17
CA LEU A 40 -7.10 -12.26 30.17
C LEU A 40 -5.84 -13.06 30.49
N GLY A 41 -5.04 -12.65 31.48
CA GLY A 41 -3.75 -13.27 31.79
C GLY A 41 -2.61 -12.74 30.93
N LYS A 42 -1.36 -13.03 31.35
CA LYS A 42 -0.15 -12.54 30.67
C LYS A 42 0.16 -13.33 29.40
N ASP A 43 -0.11 -14.63 29.40
CA ASP A 43 0.02 -15.57 28.28
C ASP A 43 -0.80 -15.11 27.06
N ARG A 44 -2.10 -14.84 27.25
CA ARG A 44 -2.99 -14.39 26.17
C ARG A 44 -2.62 -12.99 25.67
N MET A 45 -2.09 -12.14 26.55
CA MET A 45 -1.60 -10.81 26.19
C MET A 45 -0.33 -10.86 25.34
N ALA A 46 0.60 -11.77 25.62
CA ALA A 46 1.78 -11.97 24.78
C ALA A 46 1.40 -12.44 23.37
N LEU A 47 0.48 -13.41 23.28
CA LEU A 47 -0.05 -13.88 22.00
C LEU A 47 -0.75 -12.76 21.23
N PHE A 48 -1.66 -12.02 21.88
CA PHE A 48 -2.37 -10.90 21.28
C PHE A 48 -1.39 -9.82 20.76
N SER A 49 -0.43 -9.42 21.58
CA SER A 49 0.54 -8.38 21.24
C SER A 49 1.38 -8.77 20.01
N PHE A 50 1.80 -10.03 19.94
CA PHE A 50 2.54 -10.56 18.80
C PHE A 50 1.68 -10.58 17.52
N ILE A 51 0.48 -11.16 17.57
CA ILE A 51 -0.43 -11.20 16.40
C ILE A 51 -0.79 -9.79 15.96
N HIS A 52 -1.03 -8.88 16.89
CA HIS A 52 -1.31 -7.48 16.60
C HIS A 52 -0.11 -6.81 15.91
N SER A 53 1.11 -7.00 16.42
CA SER A 53 2.34 -6.47 15.82
C SER A 53 2.64 -7.05 14.45
N LEU A 54 2.31 -8.32 14.21
CA LEU A 54 2.34 -8.89 12.88
C LEU A 54 1.36 -8.09 12.00
N ASN A 55 0.08 -8.06 12.34
CA ASN A 55 -0.99 -7.40 11.58
C ASN A 55 -0.71 -5.93 11.25
N THR A 56 -0.14 -5.16 12.18
CA THR A 56 0.15 -3.73 11.97
C THR A 56 1.36 -3.50 11.06
N ASN A 57 2.27 -4.47 10.94
CA ASN A 57 3.48 -4.35 10.12
C ASN A 57 3.40 -5.13 8.80
N PHE A 58 2.30 -5.84 8.52
CA PHE A 58 2.12 -6.57 7.26
C PHE A 58 2.30 -5.66 6.04
N GLY A 59 1.83 -4.41 6.08
CA GLY A 59 2.04 -3.44 5.01
C GLY A 59 3.51 -3.29 4.64
N THR A 60 4.28 -2.72 5.56
CA THR A 60 5.68 -2.32 5.32
C THR A 60 6.65 -3.51 5.31
N SER A 61 6.45 -4.51 6.15
CA SER A 61 7.41 -5.62 6.32
C SER A 61 7.16 -6.79 5.39
N ILE A 62 5.94 -6.95 4.87
CA ILE A 62 5.55 -8.11 4.07
C ILE A 62 5.06 -7.70 2.68
N PHE A 63 4.01 -6.89 2.60
CA PHE A 63 3.38 -6.56 1.32
C PHE A 63 4.26 -5.69 0.43
N GLU A 64 4.91 -4.66 0.96
CA GLU A 64 5.82 -3.81 0.16
C GLU A 64 7.00 -4.61 -0.44
N PRO A 65 7.77 -5.42 0.32
CA PRO A 65 8.85 -6.22 -0.25
C PRO A 65 8.38 -7.25 -1.29
N VAL A 66 7.26 -7.93 -1.02
CA VAL A 66 6.69 -8.92 -1.96
C VAL A 66 6.25 -8.25 -3.25
N ALA A 67 5.55 -7.11 -3.15
CA ALA A 67 5.11 -6.35 -4.30
C ALA A 67 6.28 -5.81 -5.14
N LYS A 68 7.33 -5.30 -4.49
CA LYS A 68 8.57 -4.91 -5.17
C LYS A 68 9.21 -6.09 -5.90
N ALA A 69 9.31 -7.26 -5.24
CA ALA A 69 9.92 -8.45 -5.82
C ALA A 69 9.17 -8.91 -7.08
N LEU A 70 7.84 -8.93 -7.04
CA LEU A 70 7.01 -9.23 -8.21
C LEU A 70 7.21 -8.22 -9.32
N ALA A 71 7.04 -6.93 -9.02
CA ALA A 71 7.10 -5.87 -10.02
C ALA A 71 8.48 -5.74 -10.68
N SER A 72 9.56 -6.14 -10.01
CA SER A 72 10.93 -6.10 -10.58
C SER A 72 11.12 -6.97 -11.83
N SER A 73 10.17 -7.88 -12.10
CA SER A 73 10.22 -8.77 -13.26
C SER A 73 9.35 -8.30 -14.44
N THR A 74 8.40 -7.39 -14.19
CA THR A 74 7.38 -6.92 -15.15
C THR A 74 7.52 -5.43 -15.48
N PHE A 75 8.18 -4.66 -14.61
CA PHE A 75 8.46 -3.24 -14.78
C PHE A 75 9.95 -2.99 -15.00
N ALA A 76 10.29 -1.87 -15.64
CA ALA A 76 11.67 -1.45 -15.84
C ALA A 76 12.37 -1.06 -14.53
N SER A 77 11.61 -0.54 -13.55
CA SER A 77 12.08 -0.29 -12.19
C SER A 77 10.95 -0.48 -11.18
N ALA A 78 11.31 -0.98 -10.00
CA ALA A 78 10.43 -1.12 -8.84
C ALA A 78 11.18 -0.70 -7.57
N GLU A 79 10.70 0.34 -6.90
CA GLU A 79 11.32 0.94 -5.71
C GLU A 79 10.29 1.09 -4.60
N SER A 80 10.74 1.03 -3.34
CA SER A 80 9.88 1.23 -2.17
C SER A 80 10.25 2.51 -1.43
N GLN A 81 9.28 3.08 -0.70
CA GLN A 81 9.48 4.20 0.23
C GLN A 81 10.12 5.44 -0.41
N GLN A 82 9.67 5.79 -1.62
CA GLN A 82 10.19 6.89 -2.43
C GLN A 82 9.49 8.22 -2.18
N THR A 83 10.15 9.32 -2.53
CA THR A 83 9.52 10.65 -2.59
C THR A 83 9.08 10.94 -4.02
N ALA A 84 7.80 11.29 -4.24
CA ALA A 84 7.28 11.66 -5.56
C ALA A 84 7.92 12.95 -6.10
N GLY A 85 8.22 13.88 -5.21
CA GLY A 85 8.87 15.17 -5.48
C GLY A 85 8.79 16.06 -4.25
N ASN A 86 9.40 17.23 -4.29
CA ASN A 86 9.46 18.17 -3.16
C ASN A 86 9.03 19.60 -3.52
N GLN A 87 8.51 19.81 -4.73
CA GLN A 87 8.04 21.12 -5.19
C GLN A 87 6.66 21.00 -5.83
N ILE A 88 5.82 22.00 -5.58
CA ILE A 88 4.51 22.14 -6.20
C ILE A 88 4.25 23.61 -6.53
N SER A 89 3.63 23.89 -7.67
CA SER A 89 3.27 25.26 -8.03
C SER A 89 2.05 25.74 -7.22
N SER A 90 1.99 27.04 -6.94
CA SER A 90 0.86 27.65 -6.22
C SER A 90 -0.47 27.46 -6.98
N GLU A 91 -0.44 27.51 -8.30
CA GLU A 91 -1.65 27.27 -9.11
C GLU A 91 -2.06 25.80 -9.08
N ALA A 92 -1.11 24.85 -9.09
CA ALA A 92 -1.44 23.43 -8.91
C ALA A 92 -2.07 23.17 -7.53
N GLN A 93 -1.55 23.79 -6.45
CA GLN A 93 -2.18 23.69 -5.12
C GLN A 93 -3.63 24.20 -5.14
N ARG A 94 -3.89 25.31 -5.83
CA ARG A 94 -5.25 25.86 -5.97
C ARG A 94 -6.16 24.92 -6.75
N VAL A 95 -5.68 24.34 -7.85
CA VAL A 95 -6.42 23.34 -8.63
C VAL A 95 -6.74 22.11 -7.80
N ILE A 96 -5.77 21.58 -7.04
CA ILE A 96 -6.00 20.46 -6.12
C ILE A 96 -7.09 20.81 -5.11
N GLN A 97 -7.01 22.00 -4.51
CA GLN A 97 -8.00 22.43 -3.52
C GLN A 97 -9.42 22.53 -4.15
N ASN A 98 -9.54 23.10 -5.34
CA ASN A 98 -10.82 23.16 -6.05
C ASN A 98 -11.38 21.77 -6.38
N ILE A 99 -10.54 20.83 -6.82
CA ILE A 99 -10.95 19.43 -7.06
C ILE A 99 -11.46 18.82 -5.75
N MET A 100 -10.68 18.94 -4.67
CA MET A 100 -11.04 18.41 -3.35
C MET A 100 -12.36 18.97 -2.82
N ASP A 101 -12.58 20.28 -2.98
CA ASP A 101 -13.81 20.94 -2.55
C ASP A 101 -15.01 20.47 -3.37
N GLY A 102 -14.87 20.36 -4.70
CA GLY A 102 -15.92 19.86 -5.58
C GLY A 102 -16.36 18.43 -5.26
N LEU A 103 -15.39 17.54 -5.02
CA LEU A 103 -15.65 16.16 -4.59
C LEU A 103 -16.31 16.11 -3.20
N ALA A 104 -15.87 16.95 -2.26
CA ALA A 104 -16.37 16.96 -0.90
C ALA A 104 -17.84 17.40 -0.77
N VAL A 105 -18.32 18.27 -1.66
CA VAL A 105 -19.73 18.70 -1.71
C VAL A 105 -20.53 18.00 -2.83
N ALA A 106 -19.93 17.01 -3.50
CA ALA A 106 -20.52 16.25 -4.59
C ALA A 106 -21.04 17.12 -5.77
N THR A 107 -20.39 18.25 -6.04
CA THR A 107 -20.65 19.06 -7.23
C THR A 107 -19.91 18.54 -8.46
N SER A 108 -18.92 17.66 -8.26
CA SER A 108 -18.23 16.91 -9.30
C SER A 108 -18.08 15.44 -8.91
N THR A 109 -17.81 14.59 -9.91
CA THR A 109 -17.43 13.18 -9.72
C THR A 109 -15.94 13.00 -9.96
N PRO A 110 -15.27 12.07 -9.26
CA PRO A 110 -13.84 11.85 -9.44
C PRO A 110 -13.55 11.31 -10.84
N ASN A 111 -12.54 11.86 -11.51
CA ASN A 111 -12.11 11.46 -12.84
C ASN A 111 -10.60 11.64 -12.93
N LYS A 112 -9.85 10.52 -12.92
CA LYS A 112 -8.40 10.56 -12.82
C LYS A 112 -7.74 11.32 -13.96
N ILE A 113 -8.22 11.12 -15.18
CA ILE A 113 -7.62 11.67 -16.39
C ILE A 113 -7.80 13.19 -16.40
N GLU A 114 -9.02 13.67 -16.13
CA GLU A 114 -9.33 15.11 -16.10
C GLU A 114 -8.56 15.84 -15.00
N GLU A 115 -8.47 15.26 -13.81
CA GLU A 115 -7.73 15.84 -12.68
C GLU A 115 -6.23 15.96 -12.96
N ILE A 116 -5.61 14.93 -13.54
CA ILE A 116 -4.20 14.98 -13.96
C ILE A 116 -4.01 16.08 -15.01
N ASN A 117 -4.90 16.17 -16.00
CA ASN A 117 -4.83 17.18 -17.05
C ASN A 117 -4.97 18.60 -16.50
N ALA A 118 -5.91 18.81 -15.56
CA ALA A 118 -6.11 20.09 -14.89
C ALA A 118 -4.85 20.53 -14.11
N ILE A 119 -4.23 19.61 -13.37
CA ILE A 119 -2.96 19.88 -12.66
C ILE A 119 -1.84 20.15 -13.66
N ARG A 120 -1.71 19.32 -14.71
CA ARG A 120 -0.65 19.47 -15.72
C ARG A 120 -0.69 20.83 -16.40
N ALA A 121 -1.88 21.36 -16.69
CA ALA A 121 -2.05 22.66 -17.33
C ALA A 121 -1.44 23.82 -16.53
N VAL A 122 -1.28 23.68 -15.21
CA VAL A 122 -0.79 24.74 -14.31
C VAL A 122 0.44 24.33 -13.47
N CYS A 123 1.03 23.16 -13.73
CA CYS A 123 2.08 22.58 -12.88
C CYS A 123 3.39 23.38 -12.82
N GLN A 124 3.58 24.32 -13.76
CA GLN A 124 4.71 25.26 -13.83
C GLN A 124 4.27 26.73 -13.65
N SER A 125 3.01 26.98 -13.31
CA SER A 125 2.43 28.33 -13.22
C SER A 125 2.38 28.82 -11.77
N GLY A 126 2.75 30.08 -11.56
CA GLY A 126 2.79 30.69 -10.22
C GLY A 126 4.08 30.43 -9.48
N GLU A 127 4.05 30.56 -8.15
CA GLU A 127 5.23 30.37 -7.30
C GLU A 127 5.48 28.89 -7.03
N MET A 128 6.72 28.42 -7.18
CA MET A 128 7.13 27.07 -6.80
C MET A 128 7.39 26.99 -5.29
N LYS A 129 6.59 26.19 -4.59
CA LYS A 129 6.68 26.01 -3.15
C LYS A 129 7.28 24.66 -2.79
N THR A 130 8.19 24.66 -1.83
CA THR A 130 8.74 23.43 -1.25
C THR A 130 7.70 22.75 -0.38
N VAL A 131 7.45 21.46 -0.63
CA VAL A 131 6.52 20.62 0.13
C VAL A 131 7.19 19.30 0.51
N LYS A 132 6.60 18.62 1.49
CA LYS A 132 7.02 17.29 1.92
C LYS A 132 5.84 16.32 1.80
N PRO A 133 5.54 15.81 0.59
CA PRO A 133 4.47 14.85 0.40
C PRO A 133 4.72 13.58 1.20
N THR A 134 3.64 12.85 1.48
CA THR A 134 3.73 11.48 2.02
C THR A 134 4.62 10.62 1.13
N LYS A 135 5.36 9.68 1.73
CA LYS A 135 6.18 8.74 0.97
C LYS A 135 5.28 7.79 0.17
N VAL A 136 5.74 7.47 -1.03
CA VAL A 136 5.15 6.46 -1.90
C VAL A 136 5.64 5.10 -1.43
N ASP A 137 4.71 4.21 -1.08
CA ASP A 137 5.07 2.86 -0.62
C ASP A 137 5.73 2.07 -1.73
N ILE A 138 5.18 2.14 -2.95
CA ILE A 138 5.73 1.49 -4.14
C ILE A 138 5.71 2.43 -5.33
N LYS A 139 6.88 2.67 -5.92
CA LYS A 139 7.06 3.38 -7.18
C LYS A 139 7.48 2.40 -8.26
N LEU A 140 6.71 2.35 -9.35
CA LEU A 140 7.01 1.53 -10.52
C LEU A 140 7.23 2.42 -11.73
N VAL A 141 8.15 2.00 -12.60
CA VAL A 141 8.35 2.61 -13.92
C VAL A 141 8.19 1.53 -14.98
N GLY A 142 7.18 1.67 -15.83
CA GLY A 142 6.93 0.79 -16.97
C GLY A 142 8.01 0.94 -18.04
N TYR A 143 8.14 -0.08 -18.90
CA TYR A 143 9.06 -0.02 -20.05
C TYR A 143 8.69 1.06 -21.07
N ASP A 144 7.43 1.51 -21.05
CA ASP A 144 6.90 2.63 -21.83
C ASP A 144 7.18 4.01 -21.19
N GLY A 145 7.82 4.03 -20.00
CA GLY A 145 8.09 5.24 -19.24
C GLY A 145 6.95 5.70 -18.33
N THR A 146 5.83 4.97 -18.25
CA THR A 146 4.73 5.29 -17.35
C THR A 146 5.16 5.11 -15.89
N ILE A 147 4.91 6.11 -15.05
CA ILE A 147 5.26 6.11 -13.63
C ILE A 147 4.00 5.80 -12.82
N TYR A 148 4.03 4.72 -12.03
CA TYR A 148 2.97 4.39 -11.07
C TYR A 148 3.44 4.68 -9.65
N LEU A 149 2.66 5.48 -8.91
CA LEU A 149 2.88 5.77 -7.49
C LEU A 149 1.74 5.15 -6.68
N ILE A 150 2.08 4.20 -5.82
CA ILE A 150 1.11 3.34 -5.15
C ILE A 150 1.21 3.54 -3.64
N ASP A 151 0.06 3.75 -3.01
CA ASP A 151 -0.11 3.80 -1.56
C ASP A 151 -0.82 2.53 -1.08
N LEU A 152 -0.20 1.75 -0.20
CA LEU A 152 -0.78 0.52 0.32
C LEU A 152 -1.67 0.84 1.52
N LYS A 153 -2.90 0.33 1.48
CA LYS A 153 -3.85 0.48 2.59
C LYS A 153 -4.32 -0.85 3.13
N THR A 154 -4.73 -0.82 4.39
CA THR A 154 -5.35 -1.96 5.04
C THR A 154 -6.71 -2.26 4.40
N ALA A 155 -7.15 -3.51 4.54
CA ALA A 155 -8.40 -4.00 3.94
C ALA A 155 -9.68 -3.24 4.36
N LYS A 156 -9.63 -2.50 5.46
CA LYS A 156 -10.79 -1.78 6.02
C LYS A 156 -10.38 -0.36 6.42
N PRO A 157 -10.07 0.53 5.46
CA PRO A 157 -9.69 1.89 5.77
C PRO A 157 -10.84 2.63 6.46
N ASN A 158 -10.48 3.56 7.34
CA ASN A 158 -11.45 4.38 8.07
C ASN A 158 -12.16 5.34 7.12
N ALA A 159 -13.46 5.56 7.34
CA ALA A 159 -14.28 6.36 6.43
C ALA A 159 -13.81 7.83 6.29
N GLY A 160 -13.15 8.39 7.30
CA GLY A 160 -12.57 9.73 7.25
C GLY A 160 -11.30 9.85 6.39
N GLY A 161 -10.63 8.75 6.07
CA GLY A 161 -9.31 8.76 5.40
C GLY A 161 -9.35 9.03 3.90
N PHE A 162 -10.51 8.91 3.23
CA PHE A 162 -10.55 8.99 1.76
C PHE A 162 -10.22 10.38 1.20
N LYS A 163 -10.54 11.45 1.95
CA LYS A 163 -10.14 12.81 1.56
C LYS A 163 -8.61 12.97 1.61
N GLU A 164 -7.98 12.38 2.60
CA GLU A 164 -6.52 12.38 2.74
C GLU A 164 -5.87 11.55 1.63
N PHE A 165 -6.46 10.39 1.30
CA PHE A 165 -5.98 9.55 0.20
C PHE A 165 -6.04 10.30 -1.12
N LYS A 166 -7.20 10.88 -1.45
CA LYS A 166 -7.36 11.64 -2.70
C LYS A 166 -6.38 12.81 -2.79
N ARG A 167 -6.24 13.58 -1.70
CA ARG A 167 -5.25 14.68 -1.64
C ARG A 167 -3.82 14.17 -1.87
N THR A 168 -3.44 13.08 -1.22
CA THR A 168 -2.10 12.45 -1.40
C THR A 168 -1.85 12.09 -2.86
N LEU A 169 -2.82 11.44 -3.52
CA LEU A 169 -2.73 11.07 -4.94
C LEU A 169 -2.55 12.30 -5.84
N LEU A 170 -3.32 13.37 -5.61
CA LEU A 170 -3.23 14.61 -6.39
C LEU A 170 -1.91 15.36 -6.15
N GLU A 171 -1.42 15.40 -4.92
CA GLU A 171 -0.13 16.02 -4.57
C GLU A 171 1.05 15.26 -5.20
N TRP A 172 0.99 13.93 -5.24
CA TRP A 172 1.99 13.12 -5.95
C TRP A 172 2.01 13.40 -7.46
N VAL A 173 0.83 13.52 -8.09
CA VAL A 173 0.73 13.95 -9.49
C VAL A 173 1.38 15.32 -9.66
N ALA A 174 1.01 16.31 -8.84
CA ALA A 174 1.50 17.67 -9.00
C ALA A 174 3.01 17.80 -8.76
N THR A 175 3.55 17.12 -7.75
CA THR A 175 5.00 17.12 -7.48
C THR A 175 5.82 16.39 -8.54
N THR A 176 5.28 15.31 -9.12
CA THR A 176 5.91 14.62 -10.25
C THR A 176 5.92 15.50 -11.50
N LEU A 177 4.79 16.15 -11.81
CA LEU A 177 4.66 17.05 -12.97
C LEU A 177 5.43 18.36 -12.80
N ALA A 178 5.62 18.83 -11.57
CA ALA A 178 6.48 19.97 -11.27
C ALA A 178 7.95 19.69 -11.64
N ALA A 179 8.42 18.44 -11.48
CA ALA A 179 9.77 18.04 -11.89
C ALA A 179 9.85 17.68 -13.38
N ASN A 180 8.81 17.03 -13.92
CA ASN A 180 8.71 16.67 -15.33
C ASN A 180 7.26 16.86 -15.86
N PRO A 181 6.96 18.01 -16.48
CA PRO A 181 5.60 18.34 -16.95
C PRO A 181 5.03 17.37 -17.99
N THR A 182 5.90 16.62 -18.68
CA THR A 182 5.52 15.66 -19.73
C THR A 182 5.41 14.23 -19.22
N ALA A 183 5.67 13.98 -17.93
CA ALA A 183 5.61 12.64 -17.37
C ALA A 183 4.19 12.04 -17.48
N ASN A 184 4.14 10.78 -17.90
CA ASN A 184 2.93 9.96 -17.77
C ASN A 184 2.90 9.38 -16.36
N VAL A 185 2.27 10.09 -15.41
CA VAL A 185 2.16 9.68 -14.02
C VAL A 185 0.75 9.17 -13.72
N GLN A 186 0.68 8.02 -13.05
CA GLN A 186 -0.52 7.40 -12.52
C GLN A 186 -0.34 7.20 -11.02
N THR A 187 -1.40 7.42 -10.24
CA THR A 187 -1.36 7.23 -8.80
C THR A 187 -2.58 6.45 -8.35
N LEU A 188 -2.40 5.45 -7.50
CA LEU A 188 -3.49 4.60 -7.04
C LEU A 188 -3.31 4.15 -5.60
N ILE A 189 -4.43 3.82 -4.96
CA ILE A 189 -4.48 3.08 -3.72
C ILE A 189 -4.52 1.58 -4.05
N ALA A 190 -3.71 0.80 -3.36
CA ALA A 190 -3.78 -0.64 -3.44
C ALA A 190 -4.14 -1.26 -2.08
N ILE A 191 -5.06 -2.22 -2.13
CA ILE A 191 -5.49 -2.99 -0.97
C ILE A 191 -5.05 -4.45 -1.20
N PRO A 192 -4.09 -4.98 -0.43
CA PRO A 192 -3.48 -6.28 -0.68
C PRO A 192 -4.43 -7.49 -0.65
N TYR A 193 -5.59 -7.40 0.00
CA TYR A 193 -6.55 -8.50 0.07
C TYR A 193 -7.98 -8.01 0.28
N ASN A 194 -8.95 -8.82 -0.16
CA ASN A 194 -10.37 -8.54 0.02
C ASN A 194 -10.88 -9.27 1.28
N PRO A 195 -11.28 -8.56 2.35
CA PRO A 195 -11.75 -9.19 3.58
C PRO A 195 -13.18 -9.75 3.46
N TYR A 196 -13.82 -9.62 2.30
CA TYR A 196 -15.18 -10.09 2.02
C TYR A 196 -15.21 -11.26 1.04
N GLU A 197 -14.06 -11.77 0.62
CA GLU A 197 -13.95 -12.83 -0.38
C GLU A 197 -14.83 -14.07 -0.03
N PRO A 198 -15.52 -14.68 -1.01
CA PRO A 198 -15.52 -14.41 -2.46
C PRO A 198 -16.40 -13.25 -2.92
N GLN A 199 -17.06 -12.54 -2.00
CA GLN A 199 -17.91 -11.41 -2.37
C GLN A 199 -17.06 -10.22 -2.84
N PRO A 200 -17.55 -9.41 -3.80
CA PRO A 200 -16.85 -8.21 -4.25
C PRO A 200 -16.50 -7.28 -3.10
N TYR A 201 -15.34 -6.61 -3.20
CA TYR A 201 -14.95 -5.62 -2.22
C TYR A 201 -15.99 -4.49 -2.18
N ASN A 202 -16.72 -4.39 -1.07
CA ASN A 202 -17.77 -3.39 -0.93
C ASN A 202 -17.46 -2.42 0.21
N ARG A 203 -16.93 -1.26 -0.17
CA ARG A 203 -16.78 -0.09 0.70
C ARG A 203 -17.38 1.13 0.01
N TRP A 204 -18.71 1.23 0.10
CA TRP A 204 -19.51 2.31 -0.48
C TRP A 204 -19.02 3.72 -0.11
N THR A 205 -18.37 3.88 1.04
CA THR A 205 -17.80 5.16 1.51
C THR A 205 -16.64 5.68 0.67
N MET A 206 -16.02 4.85 -0.18
CA MET A 206 -15.02 5.30 -1.16
C MET A 206 -15.66 6.01 -2.37
N ARG A 207 -16.95 5.75 -2.62
CA ARG A 207 -17.67 6.33 -3.75
C ARG A 207 -17.82 7.83 -3.54
N GLY A 208 -17.34 8.61 -4.50
CA GLY A 208 -17.42 10.08 -4.52
C GLY A 208 -16.08 10.79 -4.35
N MET A 209 -15.06 10.16 -3.75
CA MET A 209 -13.72 10.77 -3.62
C MET A 209 -12.68 10.18 -4.57
N LEU A 210 -12.75 8.87 -4.83
CA LEU A 210 -11.80 8.16 -5.67
C LEU A 210 -12.48 7.69 -6.95
N ASP A 211 -11.76 7.79 -8.06
CA ASP A 211 -12.11 7.14 -9.32
C ASP A 211 -11.74 5.66 -9.17
N LEU A 212 -12.72 4.83 -8.80
CA LEU A 212 -12.46 3.44 -8.39
C LEU A 212 -11.87 2.57 -9.50
N GLU A 213 -12.09 2.93 -10.77
CA GLU A 213 -11.57 2.17 -11.91
C GLU A 213 -10.06 2.44 -12.10
N ASN A 214 -9.63 3.68 -11.90
CA ASN A 214 -8.27 4.12 -12.18
C ASN A 214 -7.38 4.25 -10.93
N GLU A 215 -7.97 4.49 -9.76
CA GLU A 215 -7.28 4.83 -8.52
C GLU A 215 -7.38 3.77 -7.43
N LEU A 216 -8.05 2.64 -7.68
CA LEU A 216 -8.14 1.55 -6.71
C LEU A 216 -7.83 0.21 -7.35
N LYS A 217 -6.97 -0.58 -6.69
CA LYS A 217 -6.75 -1.99 -7.02
C LYS A 217 -6.85 -2.84 -5.76
N VAL A 218 -7.69 -3.88 -5.80
CA VAL A 218 -7.93 -4.73 -4.62
C VAL A 218 -7.57 -6.19 -4.93
N ALA A 219 -6.83 -6.83 -4.00
CA ALA A 219 -6.49 -8.24 -4.06
C ALA A 219 -5.91 -8.64 -5.42
N ALA A 220 -6.59 -9.53 -6.16
CA ALA A 220 -6.18 -9.99 -7.48
C ALA A 220 -5.84 -8.85 -8.44
N GLU A 221 -6.65 -7.77 -8.49
CA GLU A 221 -6.39 -6.64 -9.38
C GLU A 221 -5.04 -5.95 -9.10
N PHE A 222 -4.62 -5.93 -7.83
CA PHE A 222 -3.34 -5.35 -7.44
C PHE A 222 -2.19 -6.30 -7.75
N TRP A 223 -2.28 -7.55 -7.28
CA TRP A 223 -1.17 -8.49 -7.43
C TRP A 223 -0.96 -8.92 -8.88
N ASP A 224 -2.03 -9.09 -9.64
CA ASP A 224 -1.93 -9.44 -11.06
C ASP A 224 -1.45 -8.25 -11.90
N PHE A 225 -1.73 -7.02 -11.47
CA PHE A 225 -1.12 -5.84 -12.08
C PHE A 225 0.41 -5.83 -11.89
N LEU A 226 0.92 -6.36 -10.78
CA LEU A 226 2.36 -6.44 -10.52
C LEU A 226 3.02 -7.65 -11.17
N GLY A 227 2.44 -8.84 -11.02
CA GLY A 227 3.08 -10.11 -11.41
C GLY A 227 2.56 -10.71 -12.71
N GLY A 228 1.48 -10.17 -13.27
CA GLY A 228 0.72 -10.78 -14.37
C GLY A 228 -0.48 -11.60 -13.87
N GLU A 229 -1.41 -11.89 -14.78
CA GLU A 229 -2.63 -12.66 -14.48
C GLU A 229 -2.33 -14.00 -13.81
N GLY A 230 -2.92 -14.24 -12.63
CA GLY A 230 -2.71 -15.45 -11.83
C GLY A 230 -1.67 -15.29 -10.71
N ALA A 231 -0.94 -14.17 -10.66
CA ALA A 231 0.04 -13.90 -9.62
C ALA A 231 -0.58 -13.91 -8.21
N TYR A 232 -1.82 -13.45 -8.06
CA TYR A 232 -2.50 -13.50 -6.78
C TYR A 232 -2.67 -14.91 -6.23
N THR A 233 -3.10 -15.85 -7.08
CA THR A 233 -3.28 -17.24 -6.68
C THR A 233 -1.94 -17.87 -6.31
N ASP A 234 -0.91 -17.66 -7.13
CA ASP A 234 0.44 -18.17 -6.85
C ASP A 234 0.99 -17.59 -5.53
N LEU A 235 0.70 -16.32 -5.22
CA LEU A 235 1.05 -15.72 -3.95
C LEU A 235 0.35 -16.41 -2.77
N LEU A 236 -0.94 -16.72 -2.86
CA LEU A 236 -1.64 -17.42 -1.79
C LEU A 236 -0.98 -18.78 -1.51
N ASP A 237 -0.65 -19.53 -2.55
CA ASP A 237 0.06 -20.81 -2.43
C ASP A 237 1.45 -20.65 -1.80
N ILE A 238 2.20 -19.60 -2.19
CA ILE A 238 3.49 -19.27 -1.58
C ILE A 238 3.33 -18.97 -0.09
N PHE A 239 2.34 -18.15 0.28
CA PHE A 239 2.08 -17.80 1.68
C PHE A 239 1.71 -19.04 2.50
N GLU A 240 0.92 -19.96 1.95
CA GLU A 240 0.59 -21.22 2.62
C GLU A 240 1.85 -22.09 2.80
N ARG A 241 2.65 -22.29 1.75
CA ARG A 241 3.89 -23.09 1.83
C ARG A 241 4.86 -22.54 2.87
N ILE A 242 5.13 -21.23 2.85
CA ILE A 242 6.02 -20.58 3.82
C ILE A 242 5.41 -20.61 5.23
N GLY A 243 4.10 -20.46 5.35
CA GLY A 243 3.39 -20.59 6.62
C GLY A 243 3.53 -21.97 7.25
N ILE A 244 3.46 -23.04 6.45
CA ILE A 244 3.70 -24.42 6.88
C ILE A 244 5.17 -24.61 7.26
N GLU A 245 6.11 -24.14 6.43
CA GLU A 245 7.56 -24.23 6.67
C GLU A 245 7.94 -23.60 8.01
N LEU A 246 7.45 -22.40 8.29
CA LEU A 246 7.81 -21.63 9.50
C LEU A 246 6.96 -21.99 10.73
N ARG A 247 5.96 -22.88 10.60
CA ARG A 247 5.07 -23.26 11.71
C ARG A 247 5.82 -23.75 12.95
N PRO A 248 6.86 -24.61 12.85
CA PRO A 248 7.62 -25.05 14.01
C PRO A 248 8.33 -23.89 14.73
N GLU A 249 8.88 -22.92 13.98
CA GLU A 249 9.57 -21.74 14.55
C GLU A 249 8.57 -20.86 15.32
N ILE A 250 7.36 -20.68 14.78
CA ILE A 250 6.26 -19.93 15.40
C ILE A 250 5.79 -20.63 16.68
N ASP A 251 5.56 -21.94 16.62
CA ASP A 251 5.11 -22.73 17.77
C ASP A 251 6.16 -22.75 18.89
N GLU A 252 7.45 -22.87 18.56
CA GLU A 252 8.55 -22.79 19.53
C GLU A 252 8.61 -21.41 20.21
N TYR A 253 8.43 -20.33 19.43
CA TYR A 253 8.38 -18.98 19.96
C TYR A 253 7.25 -18.82 20.98
N PHE A 254 6.05 -19.32 20.67
CA PHE A 254 4.90 -19.23 21.57
C PHE A 254 5.02 -20.13 22.81
N ALA A 255 5.65 -21.29 22.70
CA ALA A 255 5.85 -22.20 23.82
C ALA A 255 6.61 -21.54 25.00
N ARG A 256 7.38 -20.46 24.75
CA ARG A 256 8.09 -19.69 25.77
C ARG A 256 7.15 -18.91 26.71
N TYR A 257 5.96 -18.55 26.24
CA TYR A 257 4.97 -17.81 27.04
C TYR A 257 4.03 -18.71 27.85
N ASN A 258 3.95 -20.00 27.53
CA ASN A 258 3.16 -20.98 28.28
C ASN A 258 3.86 -21.48 29.57
N ARG A 259 5.10 -21.05 29.81
CA ARG A 259 5.93 -21.48 30.96
C ARG A 259 6.01 -20.44 32.09
N GLN A 260 5.20 -19.37 32.03
CA GLN A 260 5.10 -18.32 33.05
C GLN A 260 3.71 -18.30 33.69
#